data_AF-A0A918ABR2-F1
#
_entry.id   AF-A0A918ABR2-F1
#
_cell.length_a   1.000
_cell.length_b   1.000
_cell.length_c   1.000
_cell.angle_alpha   90.00
_cell.angle_beta   90.00
_cell.angle_gamma   90.00
#
_symmetry.space_group_name_H-M   'P 1'
#
loop_
_entity.id
_entity.type
_entity.pdbx_description
1 polymer ?
#
loop_
_entity_poly.entity_id
_entity_poly.type
_entity_poly.pdbx_seq_one_letter_code
_entity_poly.pdbx_strand_id
1 'polypeptide(L)'
;MLAAIAHYRNSHPVAVPDTGSLSGDLLALLTSMSEARATFFAMAAATAFSGLLADAALTPAELRDRILGGASLSIARVVYQRAHDRGEIDLGSIPPAVLAMPFDLVRHDLLMDPRPLEPARIHSIINDVFIPLTQRRSGQ
;
A
#
# COMPACT_ATOMS: atom_id res chain seq x y z
N MET A 1 -6.85 22.00 5.24
CA MET A 1 -7.10 20.57 4.99
C MET A 1 -5.81 19.76 4.83
N LEU A 2 -4.91 20.13 3.90
CA LEU A 2 -3.62 19.43 3.67
C LEU A 2 -2.69 19.39 4.90
N ALA A 3 -2.54 20.52 5.62
CA ALA A 3 -1.76 20.57 6.85
C ALA A 3 -2.34 19.66 7.96
N ALA A 4 -3.67 19.49 8.00
CA ALA A 4 -4.33 18.62 8.97
C ALA A 4 -4.08 17.13 8.69
N ILE A 5 -4.03 16.73 7.41
CA ILE A 5 -3.71 15.36 7.00
C ILE A 5 -2.24 15.02 7.31
N ALA A 6 -1.32 15.94 7.03
CA ALA A 6 0.10 15.78 7.37
C ALA A 6 0.33 15.72 8.89
N HIS A 7 -0.36 16.57 9.65
CA HIS A 7 -0.30 16.59 11.11
C HIS A 7 -0.84 15.29 11.73
N TYR A 8 -2.02 14.83 11.29
CA TYR A 8 -2.62 13.57 11.75
C TYR A 8 -1.70 12.37 11.52
N ARG A 9 -1.00 12.33 10.38
CA ARG A 9 -0.01 11.29 10.05
C ARG A 9 1.21 11.31 10.98
N ASN A 10 1.69 12.49 11.35
CA ASN A 10 2.86 12.62 12.23
C ASN A 10 2.53 12.31 13.70
N SER A 11 1.28 12.55 14.13
CA SER A 11 0.83 12.29 15.50
C SER A 11 0.32 10.86 15.74
N HIS A 12 0.13 10.06 14.68
CA HIS A 12 -0.30 8.65 14.76
C HIS A 12 0.64 7.76 13.95
N PRO A 13 1.85 7.46 14.45
CA PRO A 13 2.79 6.60 13.73
C PRO A 13 2.17 5.22 13.54
N VAL A 14 2.02 4.80 12.28
CA VAL A 14 1.66 3.42 11.96
C VAL A 14 2.85 2.56 12.34
N ALA A 15 2.70 1.72 13.37
CA ALA A 15 3.72 0.76 13.76
C ALA A 15 4.03 -0.16 12.57
N VAL A 16 5.31 -0.41 12.31
CA VAL A 16 5.71 -1.40 11.29
C VAL A 16 5.33 -2.78 11.82
N PRO A 17 4.44 -3.53 11.13
CA PRO A 17 4.09 -4.88 11.55
C PRO A 17 5.33 -5.78 11.70
N ASP A 18 5.28 -6.66 12.69
CA ASP A 18 6.31 -7.68 12.94
C ASP A 18 5.66 -8.95 13.50
N THR A 19 4.88 -9.62 12.66
CA THR A 19 4.18 -10.86 12.99
C THR A 19 5.09 -12.08 12.94
N GLY A 20 6.35 -11.90 12.53
CA GLY A 20 7.33 -12.97 12.32
C GLY A 20 7.30 -13.63 10.94
N SER A 21 6.51 -13.13 9.99
CA SER A 21 6.50 -13.61 8.61
C SER A 21 6.16 -12.49 7.63
N LEU A 22 6.71 -12.56 6.42
CA LEU A 22 6.46 -11.59 5.35
C LEU A 22 4.97 -11.51 5.01
N SER A 23 4.31 -12.66 4.90
CA SER A 23 2.88 -12.72 4.60
C SER A 23 2.07 -12.02 5.70
N GLY A 24 2.32 -12.33 6.97
CA GLY A 24 1.60 -11.70 8.08
C GLY A 24 1.85 -10.20 8.18
N ASP A 25 3.10 -9.78 7.99
CA ASP A 25 3.48 -8.36 8.00
C ASP A 25 2.76 -7.58 6.89
N LEU A 26 2.70 -8.14 5.68
CA LEU A 26 2.03 -7.51 4.54
C LEU A 26 0.50 -7.52 4.68
N LEU A 27 -0.09 -8.60 5.20
CA LEU A 27 -1.53 -8.65 5.49
C LEU A 27 -1.92 -7.53 6.45
N ALA A 28 -1.20 -7.40 7.56
CA ALA A 28 -1.44 -6.36 8.56
C ALA A 28 -1.26 -4.96 7.96
N LEU A 29 -0.18 -4.76 7.20
CA LEU A 29 0.13 -3.47 6.58
C LEU A 29 -0.91 -3.06 5.53
N LEU A 30 -1.30 -3.97 4.64
CA LEU A 30 -2.28 -3.67 3.59
C LEU A 30 -3.69 -3.51 4.13
N THR A 31 -4.05 -4.22 5.20
CA THR A 31 -5.33 -4.04 5.90
C THR A 31 -5.40 -2.64 6.51
N SER A 32 -4.38 -2.26 7.28
CA SER A 32 -4.31 -0.92 7.87
C SER A 32 -4.30 0.18 6.80
N MET A 33 -3.57 -0.04 5.69
CA MET A 33 -3.59 0.89 4.56
C MET A 33 -4.97 1.02 3.92
N SER A 34 -5.66 -0.10 3.71
CA SER A 34 -7.01 -0.14 3.13
C SER A 34 -8.00 0.67 3.98
N GLU A 35 -8.04 0.39 5.29
CA GLU A 35 -8.92 1.07 6.24
C GLU A 35 -8.61 2.57 6.34
N ALA A 36 -7.34 2.93 6.49
CA ALA A 36 -6.93 4.31 6.67
C ALA A 36 -7.14 5.19 5.42
N ARG A 37 -7.25 4.59 4.23
CA ARG A 37 -7.29 5.32 2.96
C ARG A 37 -8.67 5.31 2.30
N ALA A 38 -9.56 4.37 2.63
CA ALA A 38 -10.89 4.28 2.03
C ALA A 38 -11.66 5.62 2.05
N THR A 39 -11.77 6.27 3.22
CA THR A 39 -12.47 7.57 3.32
C THR A 39 -11.84 8.65 2.45
N PHE A 40 -10.51 8.67 2.35
CA PHE A 40 -9.83 9.64 1.48
C PHE A 40 -10.17 9.36 0.01
N PHE A 41 -10.07 8.11 -0.44
CA PHE A 41 -10.40 7.74 -1.82
C PHE A 41 -11.86 8.04 -2.15
N ALA A 42 -12.78 7.85 -1.20
CA ALA A 42 -14.18 8.23 -1.36
C ALA A 42 -14.34 9.73 -1.60
N MET A 43 -13.67 10.57 -0.81
CA MET A 43 -13.66 12.02 -1.00
C MET A 43 -13.02 12.43 -2.32
N ALA A 44 -11.92 11.79 -2.72
CA ALA A 44 -11.23 12.07 -3.98
C ALA A 44 -12.11 11.70 -5.19
N ALA A 45 -12.74 10.53 -5.17
CA ALA A 45 -13.70 10.10 -6.19
C ALA A 45 -14.88 11.06 -6.28
N ALA A 46 -15.50 11.43 -5.16
CA ALA A 46 -16.58 12.40 -5.12
C ALA A 46 -16.17 13.77 -5.68
N THR A 47 -14.95 14.23 -5.40
CA THR A 47 -14.41 15.49 -5.93
C THR A 47 -14.10 15.42 -7.43
N ALA A 48 -13.65 14.26 -7.92
CA ALA A 48 -13.43 14.03 -9.35
C ALA A 48 -14.74 14.03 -10.13
N PHE A 49 -15.74 13.29 -9.65
CA PHE A 49 -17.05 13.21 -10.29
C PHE A 49 -17.86 14.49 -10.18
N SER A 50 -17.61 15.35 -9.18
CA SER A 50 -18.26 16.67 -9.08
C SER A 50 -17.66 17.73 -10.00
N GLY A 51 -16.55 17.43 -10.69
CA GLY A 51 -15.84 18.39 -11.54
C GLY A 51 -14.98 19.41 -10.78
N LEU A 52 -14.92 19.34 -9.45
CA LEU A 52 -14.09 20.25 -8.62
C LEU A 52 -12.59 20.08 -8.85
N LEU A 53 -12.15 18.95 -9.42
CA LEU A 53 -10.77 18.73 -9.83
C LEU A 53 -10.40 19.41 -11.16
N ALA A 54 -11.34 20.02 -11.89
CA ALA A 54 -11.06 20.65 -13.18
C ALA A 54 -10.06 21.83 -13.09
N ASP A 55 -10.03 22.53 -11.95
CA ASP A 55 -9.11 23.66 -11.70
C ASP A 55 -7.83 23.25 -10.95
N ALA A 56 -7.81 22.07 -10.34
CA ALA A 56 -6.65 21.54 -9.66
C ALA A 56 -5.83 20.74 -10.69
N ALA A 57 -4.89 21.39 -11.37
CA ALA A 57 -3.97 20.80 -12.35
C ALA A 57 -3.01 19.75 -11.74
N LEU A 58 -3.53 18.77 -11.00
CA LEU A 58 -2.81 17.68 -10.39
C LEU A 58 -2.94 16.45 -11.27
N THR A 59 -1.81 15.89 -11.64
CA THR A 59 -1.77 14.61 -12.33
C THR A 59 -2.18 13.47 -11.38
N PRO A 60 -2.67 12.33 -11.91
CA PRO A 60 -2.93 11.14 -11.09
C PRO A 60 -1.71 10.68 -10.27
N ALA A 61 -0.49 10.88 -10.79
CA ALA A 61 0.75 10.55 -10.08
C ALA A 61 1.00 11.45 -8.87
N GLU A 62 0.76 12.76 -8.99
CA GLU A 62 0.90 13.70 -7.88
C GLU A 62 -0.18 13.50 -6.83
N LEU A 63 -1.41 13.18 -7.26
CA LEU A 63 -2.48 12.80 -6.37
C LEU A 63 -2.09 11.53 -5.59
N ARG A 64 -1.61 10.49 -6.27
CA ARG A 64 -1.08 9.27 -5.65
C ARG A 64 -0.01 9.57 -4.61
N ASP A 65 1.00 10.37 -4.95
CA ASP A 65 2.11 10.68 -4.04
C ASP A 65 1.65 11.50 -2.82
N ARG A 66 0.66 12.39 -2.99
CA ARG A 66 0.03 13.14 -1.88
C ARG A 66 -0.85 12.27 -0.99
N ILE A 67 -1.57 11.32 -1.56
CA ILE A 67 -2.46 10.39 -0.81
C ILE A 67 -1.64 9.44 0.04
N LEU A 68 -0.56 8.92 -0.54
CA LEU A 68 0.24 7.88 0.07
C LEU A 68 1.31 8.47 0.99
N GLY A 69 1.98 9.53 0.53
CA GLY A 69 3.23 9.99 1.12
C GLY A 69 4.31 8.90 1.16
N GLY A 70 5.57 9.28 1.28
CA GLY A 70 6.69 8.34 1.37
C GLY A 70 6.62 7.34 2.54
N ALA A 71 5.68 7.50 3.49
CA ALA A 71 5.57 6.73 4.72
C ALA A 71 5.18 5.24 4.49
N SER A 72 4.21 4.94 3.62
CA SER A 72 3.86 3.54 3.33
C SER A 72 4.99 2.81 2.59
N LEU A 73 5.72 3.52 1.71
CA LEU A 73 6.88 2.99 1.02
C LEU A 73 8.08 2.79 1.96
N SER A 74 8.26 3.66 2.96
CA SER A 74 9.29 3.47 3.98
C SER A 74 8.97 2.31 4.92
N ILE A 75 7.70 2.14 5.33
CA ILE A 75 7.27 1.01 6.18
C ILE A 75 7.40 -0.31 5.40
N ALA A 76 6.96 -0.34 4.14
CA ALA A 76 7.10 -1.51 3.28
C ALA A 76 8.56 -1.94 3.12
N ARG A 77 9.49 -0.98 2.96
CA ARG A 77 10.93 -1.28 2.88
C ARG A 77 11.43 -1.96 4.14
N VAL A 78 10.99 -1.55 5.32
CA VAL A 78 11.37 -2.20 6.59
C VAL A 78 10.83 -3.63 6.65
N VAL A 79 9.56 -3.84 6.27
CA VAL A 79 8.97 -5.19 6.20
C VAL A 79 9.77 -6.10 5.25
N TYR A 80 10.09 -5.61 4.06
CA TYR A 80 10.86 -6.39 3.10
C TYR A 80 12.29 -6.67 3.56
N GLN A 81 12.95 -5.71 4.19
CA GLN A 81 14.29 -5.93 4.73
C GLN A 81 14.28 -7.01 5.81
N ARG A 82 13.33 -6.97 6.75
CA ARG A 82 13.20 -8.01 7.79
C ARG A 82 12.96 -9.39 7.18
N ALA A 83 12.09 -9.48 6.19
CA ALA A 83 11.83 -10.75 5.50
C ALA A 83 13.08 -11.29 4.78
N HIS A 84 13.90 -10.39 4.21
CA HIS A 84 15.18 -10.76 3.63
C HIS A 84 16.17 -11.26 4.69
N ASP A 85 16.30 -10.55 5.81
CA ASP A 85 17.19 -10.91 6.90
C ASP A 85 16.80 -12.27 7.54
N ARG A 86 15.51 -12.62 7.50
CA ARG A 86 14.97 -13.93 7.91
C ARG A 86 15.13 -15.04 6.86
N GLY A 87 15.56 -14.70 5.64
CA GLY A 87 15.69 -15.64 4.53
C GLY A 87 14.37 -16.03 3.84
N GLU A 88 13.28 -15.29 4.08
CA GLU A 88 11.99 -15.56 3.43
C GLU A 88 11.99 -15.13 1.95
N ILE A 89 12.76 -14.09 1.61
CA ILE A 89 12.93 -13.57 0.26
C ILE A 89 14.37 -13.12 -0.01
N ASP A 90 14.79 -13.15 -1.26
CA ASP A 90 16.00 -12.47 -1.70
C ASP A 90 15.64 -11.13 -2.36
N LEU A 91 15.93 -10.02 -1.69
CA LEU A 91 15.65 -8.68 -2.20
C LEU A 91 16.48 -8.33 -3.44
N GLY A 92 17.64 -8.96 -3.64
CA GLY A 92 18.50 -8.72 -4.81
C GLY A 92 17.92 -9.28 -6.11
N SER A 93 17.15 -10.36 -6.04
CA SER A 93 16.56 -11.04 -7.20
C SER A 93 15.12 -10.62 -7.52
N ILE A 94 14.44 -9.90 -6.61
CA ILE A 94 13.05 -9.48 -6.81
C ILE A 94 12.99 -8.12 -7.52
N PRO A 95 12.33 -8.02 -8.70
CA PRO A 95 12.18 -6.74 -9.39
C PRO A 95 11.40 -5.72 -8.56
N PRO A 96 11.77 -4.42 -8.60
CA PRO A 96 11.05 -3.37 -7.86
C PRO A 96 9.54 -3.32 -8.14
N ALA A 97 9.13 -3.64 -9.37
CA ALA A 97 7.72 -3.71 -9.74
C ALA A 97 6.95 -4.80 -8.96
N VAL A 98 7.58 -5.93 -8.64
CA VAL A 98 6.95 -6.99 -7.84
C VAL A 98 6.78 -6.52 -6.40
N LEU A 99 7.77 -5.82 -5.83
CA LEU A 99 7.67 -5.23 -4.48
C LEU A 99 6.62 -4.11 -4.40
N ALA A 100 6.40 -3.36 -5.47
CA ALA A 100 5.39 -2.30 -5.51
C ALA A 100 3.96 -2.85 -5.68
N MET A 101 3.82 -3.95 -6.44
CA MET A 101 2.55 -4.48 -6.92
C MET A 101 1.46 -4.68 -5.84
N PRO A 102 1.72 -5.27 -4.66
CA PRO A 102 0.66 -5.48 -3.67
C PRO A 102 -0.04 -4.19 -3.26
N PHE A 103 0.75 -3.13 -3.11
CA PHE A 103 0.22 -1.83 -2.75
C PHE A 103 -0.49 -1.14 -3.92
N ASP A 104 0.01 -1.35 -5.14
CA ASP A 104 -0.62 -0.82 -6.36
C ASP A 104 -2.00 -1.46 -6.61
N LEU A 105 -2.15 -2.76 -6.35
CA LEU A 105 -3.44 -3.45 -6.44
C LEU A 105 -4.44 -2.94 -5.39
N VAL A 106 -4.04 -2.80 -4.12
CA VAL A 106 -4.94 -2.22 -3.09
C VAL A 106 -5.38 -0.81 -3.47
N ARG A 107 -4.48 0.02 -4.01
CA ARG A 107 -4.83 1.37 -4.47
C ARG A 107 -5.80 1.36 -5.64
N HIS A 108 -5.59 0.45 -6.58
CA HIS A 108 -6.51 0.29 -7.69
C HIS A 108 -7.90 -0.09 -7.19
N ASP A 109 -7.99 -1.08 -6.29
CA ASP A 109 -9.25 -1.51 -5.71
C ASP A 109 -9.95 -0.35 -4.96
N LEU A 110 -9.23 0.42 -4.14
CA LEU A 110 -9.76 1.62 -3.46
C LEU A 110 -10.18 2.74 -4.42
N LEU A 111 -9.52 2.87 -5.57
CA LEU A 111 -9.87 3.85 -6.59
C LEU A 111 -11.18 3.46 -7.29
N MET A 112 -11.37 2.17 -7.56
CA MET A 112 -12.56 1.65 -8.24
C MET A 112 -13.75 1.51 -7.30
N ASP A 113 -13.50 1.15 -6.05
CA ASP A 113 -14.49 0.97 -4.99
C ASP A 113 -13.93 1.51 -3.67
N PRO A 114 -14.26 2.75 -3.29
CA PRO A 114 -13.62 3.46 -2.18
C PRO A 114 -14.16 3.04 -0.81
N ARG A 115 -14.07 1.74 -0.54
CA ARG A 115 -14.41 1.09 0.73
C ARG A 115 -13.20 0.24 1.16
N PRO A 116 -13.03 -0.02 2.47
CA PRO A 116 -12.01 -0.94 2.90
C PRO A 116 -12.17 -2.29 2.18
N LEU A 117 -11.08 -2.77 1.57
CA LEU A 117 -11.02 -4.08 0.94
C LEU A 117 -11.38 -5.17 1.95
N GLU A 118 -12.14 -6.15 1.47
CA GLU A 118 -12.44 -7.36 2.22
C GLU A 118 -11.15 -8.14 2.55
N PRO A 119 -11.04 -8.76 3.74
CA PRO A 119 -9.86 -9.52 4.14
C PRO A 119 -9.45 -10.60 3.12
N ALA A 120 -10.43 -11.25 2.50
CA ALA A 120 -10.20 -12.28 1.47
C ALA A 120 -9.48 -11.72 0.23
N ARG A 121 -9.74 -10.47 -0.15
CA ARG A 121 -9.09 -9.82 -1.28
C ARG A 121 -7.62 -9.53 -0.98
N ILE A 122 -7.34 -9.00 0.21
CA ILE A 122 -5.97 -8.73 0.67
C ILE A 122 -5.19 -10.05 0.79
N HIS A 123 -5.83 -11.10 1.33
CA HIS A 123 -5.26 -12.44 1.36
C HIS A 123 -4.87 -12.94 -0.02
N SER A 124 -5.76 -12.79 -1.02
CA SER A 124 -5.46 -13.24 -2.38
C SER A 124 -4.30 -12.48 -3.01
N ILE A 125 -4.25 -11.15 -2.84
CA ILE A 125 -3.13 -10.32 -3.32
C ILE A 125 -1.80 -10.81 -2.74
N ILE A 126 -1.76 -11.14 -1.44
CA ILE A 126 -0.52 -11.55 -0.78
C ILE A 126 -0.20 -13.02 -1.04
N ASN A 127 -1.07 -13.94 -0.65
CA ASN A 127 -0.76 -15.37 -0.59
C ASN A 127 -0.92 -16.07 -1.94
N ASP A 128 -1.85 -15.64 -2.78
CA ASP A 128 -2.10 -16.31 -4.06
C ASP A 128 -1.27 -15.69 -5.19
N VAL A 129 -0.86 -14.42 -5.05
CA VAL A 129 -0.14 -13.68 -6.11
C VAL A 129 1.28 -13.31 -5.71
N PHE A 130 1.45 -12.47 -4.68
CA PHE A 130 2.76 -11.91 -4.37
C PHE A 130 3.78 -12.95 -3.88
N ILE A 131 3.42 -13.76 -2.88
CA ILE A 131 4.33 -14.76 -2.29
C ILE A 131 4.81 -15.79 -3.33
N PRO A 132 3.95 -16.37 -4.20
CA PRO A 132 4.43 -17.25 -5.27
C PRO A 132 5.40 -16.58 -6.24
N LEU A 133 5.20 -15.29 -6.55
CA LEU A 133 6.08 -14.52 -7.43
C LEU A 133 7.45 -14.25 -6.83
N THR A 134 7.54 -14.08 -5.51
CA THR A 134 8.83 -13.92 -4.82
C THR A 134 9.57 -15.25 -4.69
N GLN A 135 8.87 -16.33 -4.33
CA GLN A 135 9.46 -17.67 -4.14
C GLN A 135 10.06 -18.24 -5.42
N ARG A 136 9.39 -18.06 -6.57
CA ARG A 136 9.91 -18.52 -7.87
C ARG A 136 11.25 -17.88 -8.25
N ARG A 137 11.58 -16.73 -7.66
CA ARG A 137 12.78 -15.95 -7.97
C ARG A 137 13.93 -16.20 -7.00
N SER A 138 13.63 -16.61 -5.77
CA SER A 138 14.63 -17.05 -4.80
C SER A 138 15.30 -18.39 -5.15
N GLY A 139 14.76 -19.14 -6.12
CA GLY A 139 15.28 -20.44 -6.56
C GLY A 139 16.03 -20.43 -7.90
N GLN A 140 16.27 -19.25 -8.48
CA GLN A 140 17.14 -19.05 -9.66
C GLN A 140 18.51 -18.55 -9.23
#